data_AF-A0A2E8ITG3-F1
#
_entry.id   AF-A0A2E8ITG3-F1
#
_cell.length_a   1.000
_cell.length_b   1.000
_cell.length_c   1.000
_cell.angle_alpha   90.00
_cell.angle_beta   90.00
_cell.angle_gamma   90.00
#
_symmetry.space_group_name_H-M   'P 1'
#
loop_
_entity.id
_entity.type
_entity.pdbx_description
1 polymer ?
#
loop_
_entity_poly.entity_id
_entity_poly.type
_entity_poly.pdbx_seq_one_letter_code
_entity_poly.pdbx_strand_id
1 'polypeptide(L)' 'MKNPSITLQKILMKNIPAQPHFLKFEAVLAHCEQRVTEPSLQAAMKYGRKMDFFDSRNKLSQSGELLAEILLPQYA' A
#
# COMPACT_ATOMS: atom_id res chain seq x y z
N MET A 1 -17.06 4.11 25.01
CA MET A 1 -17.29 5.20 24.05
C MET A 1 -16.51 4.90 22.77
N LYS A 2 -17.17 4.70 21.63
CA LYS A 2 -16.48 4.45 20.35
C LYS A 2 -15.89 5.77 19.87
N ASN A 3 -14.57 5.82 19.68
CA ASN A 3 -13.84 7.02 19.29
C ASN A 3 -14.37 7.49 17.92
N PRO A 4 -14.98 8.69 17.81
CA PRO A 4 -15.65 9.14 16.57
C PRO A 4 -14.72 9.17 15.35
N SER A 5 -13.40 9.26 15.58
CA SER A 5 -12.35 9.18 14.56
C SER A 5 -12.37 7.86 13.76
N ILE A 6 -12.58 6.71 14.41
CA ILE A 6 -12.58 5.39 13.73
C ILE A 6 -13.84 5.23 12.85
N THR A 7 -14.96 5.77 13.29
CA THR A 7 -16.23 5.72 12.55
C THR A 7 -16.17 6.63 11.32
N LEU A 8 -15.61 7.84 11.44
CA LEU A 8 -15.40 8.75 10.33
C LEU A 8 -14.42 8.18 9.29
N GLN A 9 -13.30 7.58 9.73
CA GLN A 9 -12.36 6.90 8.84
C GLN A 9 -13.03 5.77 8.05
N LYS A 10 -13.85 4.92 8.71
CA LYS A 10 -14.60 3.84 8.04
C LYS A 10 -15.64 4.35 7.04
N ILE A 11 -16.26 5.51 7.28
CA ILE A 11 -17.24 6.12 6.37
C ILE A 11 -16.53 6.77 5.18
N LEU A 12 -15.41 7.46 5.40
CA LEU A 12 -14.60 8.05 4.33
C LEU A 12 -14.02 6.98 3.39
N MET A 13 -13.52 5.86 3.94
CA MET A 13 -13.02 4.74 3.12
C MET A 13 -14.10 4.04 2.30
N LYS A 14 -15.38 4.15 2.67
CA LYS A 14 -16.50 3.53 1.94
C LYS A 14 -17.04 4.38 0.78
N ASN A 15 -16.87 5.70 0.83
CA ASN A 15 -17.57 6.64 -0.06
C ASN A 15 -16.66 7.45 -0.99
N ILE A 16 -15.34 7.34 -0.85
CA ILE A 16 -14.40 7.83 -1.86
C ILE A 16 -14.09 6.62 -2.76
N PRO A 17 -14.30 6.70 -4.09
CA PRO A 17 -13.71 5.72 -4.99
C PRO A 17 -12.20 5.82 -4.81
N ALA A 18 -11.66 4.97 -3.92
CA ALA A 18 -10.24 4.86 -3.73
C ALA A 18 -9.69 4.39 -5.07
N GLN A 19 -8.88 5.24 -5.70
CA GLN A 19 -8.26 4.93 -6.98
C GLN A 19 -7.53 3.60 -6.81
N PRO A 20 -7.85 2.54 -7.57
CA PRO A 20 -7.26 1.21 -7.37
C PRO A 20 -5.74 1.24 -7.27
N HIS A 21 -5.08 2.09 -8.06
CA HIS A 21 -3.64 2.34 -8.00
C HIS A 21 -3.12 2.80 -6.64
N PHE A 22 -3.88 3.67 -5.95
CA PHE A 22 -3.48 4.15 -4.62
C PHE A 22 -3.54 3.02 -3.59
N LEU A 23 -4.61 2.23 -3.59
CA LEU A 23 -4.77 1.10 -2.66
C LEU A 23 -3.76 -0.02 -2.92
N LYS A 24 -3.53 -0.35 -4.20
CA LYS A 24 -2.48 -1.30 -4.60
C LYS A 24 -1.11 -0.84 -4.12
N PHE A 25 -0.78 0.44 -4.33
CA PHE A 25 0.49 1.02 -3.87
C PHE A 25 0.62 0.96 -2.35
N GLU A 26 -0.42 1.34 -1.60
CA GLU A 26 -0.42 1.32 -0.14
C GLU A 26 -0.25 -0.12 0.40
N ALA A 27 -0.93 -1.11 -0.19
CA ALA A 27 -0.79 -2.50 0.22
C ALA A 27 0.63 -3.04 0.00
N VAL A 28 1.25 -2.73 -1.13
CA VAL A 28 2.64 -3.12 -1.41
C VAL A 28 3.62 -2.38 -0.48
N LEU A 29 3.35 -1.10 -0.17
CA LEU A 29 4.16 -0.34 0.77
C LEU A 29 4.09 -0.92 2.19
N ALA A 30 2.89 -1.25 2.67
CA ALA A 30 2.68 -1.89 3.96
C ALA A 30 3.36 -3.26 4.03
N HIS A 31 3.34 -4.03 2.93
CA HIS A 31 4.10 -5.27 2.82
C HIS A 31 5.61 -5.03 2.97
N CYS A 32 6.15 -4.00 2.31
CA CYS A 32 7.56 -3.65 2.41
C CYS A 32 7.95 -3.22 3.83
N GLU A 33 7.09 -2.48 4.51
CA GLU A 33 7.29 -2.02 5.89
C GLU A 33 7.42 -3.19 6.88
N GLN A 34 6.68 -4.28 6.67
CA GLN A 34 6.77 -5.50 7.49
C GLN A 34 8.09 -6.29 7.27
N ARG A 35 8.86 -5.97 6.23
CA ARG A 35 10.09 -6.69 5.84
C ARG A 35 11.38 -5.98 6.27
N VAL A 36 11.27 -4.81 6.91
CA VAL A 36 12.43 -4.05 7.41
C VAL A 36 12.52 -4.09 8.94
N THR A 37 13.73 -4.09 9.46
CA THR A 37 13.99 -4.19 10.91
C THR A 37 13.52 -2.96 11.69
N GLU A 38 13.62 -1.77 11.06
CA GLU A 38 13.17 -0.50 11.62
C GLU A 38 12.14 0.12 10.66
N PRO A 39 10.84 -0.09 10.93
CA PRO A 39 9.76 0.41 10.10
C PRO A 39 9.81 1.93 9.92
N SER A 40 10.02 2.35 8.68
CA SER A 40 9.88 3.75 8.26
C SER A 40 9.52 3.78 6.79
N LEU A 41 8.84 4.84 6.35
CA LEU A 41 8.51 5.04 4.94
C LEU A 41 9.75 4.94 4.04
N GLN A 42 10.86 5.55 4.47
CA GLN A 42 12.10 5.54 3.71
C GLN A 42 12.70 4.13 3.60
N ALA A 43 12.71 3.36 4.69
CA ALA A 43 13.21 1.99 4.69
C ALA A 43 12.33 1.08 3.82
N ALA A 44 11.00 1.18 3.95
CA ALA A 44 10.04 0.42 3.16
C ALA A 44 10.17 0.73 1.65
N MET A 45 10.25 2.01 1.27
CA MET A 45 10.46 2.41 -0.12
C MET A 45 11.82 1.96 -0.67
N LYS A 46 12.88 1.99 0.15
CA LYS A 46 14.20 1.48 -0.24
C LYS A 46 14.17 -0.03 -0.45
N TYR A 47 13.51 -0.78 0.44
CA TYR A 47 13.31 -2.21 0.29
C TYR A 47 12.48 -2.53 -0.96
N GLY A 48 11.34 -1.87 -1.14
CA GLY A 48 10.47 -2.08 -2.30
C GLY A 48 11.17 -1.82 -3.63
N ARG A 49 11.98 -0.74 -3.74
CA ARG A 49 12.82 -0.50 -4.92
C ARG A 49 13.88 -1.59 -5.12
N LYS A 50 14.51 -2.09 -4.05
CA LYS A 50 15.48 -3.19 -4.13
C LYS A 50 14.83 -4.49 -4.64
N MET A 51 13.56 -4.72 -4.30
CA MET A 51 12.78 -5.88 -4.75
C MET A 51 12.08 -5.65 -6.10
N ASP A 52 12.36 -4.53 -6.77
CA ASP A 52 11.71 -4.11 -8.01
C ASP A 52 10.20 -3.86 -7.89
N PHE A 53 9.61 -3.72 -6.70
CA PHE A 53 8.17 -3.43 -6.57
C PHE A 53 7.81 -1.98 -6.92
N PHE A 54 8.74 -1.04 -6.73
CA PHE A 54 8.55 0.37 -7.04
C PHE A 54 9.55 0.86 -8.09
N ASP A 55 9.08 1.64 -9.06
CA ASP A 55 9.93 2.31 -10.04
C ASP A 55 10.62 3.56 -9.46
N SER A 56 11.51 4.17 -10.25
CA SER A 56 12.25 5.40 -9.85
C SER A 56 11.35 6.63 -9.65
N ARG A 57 10.09 6.58 -10.08
CA ARG A 57 9.08 7.65 -9.93
C ARG A 57 8.09 7.34 -8.81
N ASN A 58 8.36 6.34 -7.97
CA ASN A 58 7.48 5.87 -6.90
C ASN A 58 6.10 5.41 -7.42
N LYS A 59 6.08 4.73 -8.57
CA LYS A 59 4.92 3.96 -9.04
C LYS A 59 5.16 2.47 -8.82
N LEU A 60 4.10 1.67 -8.83
CA LEU A 60 4.27 0.22 -8.92
C LEU A 60 4.92 -0.13 -10.26
N SER A 61 5.91 -1.02 -10.20
CA SER A 61 6.39 -1.73 -11.37
C SER A 61 5.41 -2.85 -11.76
N GLN A 62 5.73 -3.62 -12.78
CA GLN A 62 4.96 -4.83 -13.10
C GLN A 62 4.96 -5.86 -11.96
N SER A 63 6.10 -6.08 -11.30
CA SER A 63 6.19 -7.03 -10.18
C SER A 63 5.47 -6.51 -8.93
N GLY A 64 5.46 -5.19 -8.74
CA GLY A 64 4.67 -4.52 -7.71
C GLY A 64 3.17 -4.65 -7.93
N GLU A 65 2.68 -4.49 -9.17
CA GLU A 65 1.26 -4.70 -9.51
C GLU A 65 0.83 -6.15 -9.25
N LEU A 66 1.64 -7.14 -9.66
CA LEU A 66 1.35 -8.55 -9.38
C LEU A 66 1.29 -8.84 -7.87
N LEU A 67 2.23 -8.29 -7.10
CA LEU A 67 2.19 -8.41 -5.64
C LEU A 67 0.93 -7.76 -5.05
N ALA A 68 0.52 -6.60 -5.57
CA ALA A 68 -0.69 -5.93 -5.13
C ALA A 68 -1.95 -6.77 -5.39
N GLU A 69 -2.02 -7.49 -6.51
CA GLU A 69 -3.13 -8.39 -6.85
C GLU A 69 -3.17 -9.63 -5.94
N ILE A 70 -2.00 -10.13 -5.53
CA ILE A 70 -1.91 -11.21 -4.52
C ILE A 70 -2.39 -10.71 -3.14
N LEU A 71 -2.02 -9.48 -2.76
CA LEU A 71 -2.37 -8.89 -1.47
C LEU A 71 -3.82 -8.40 -1.41
N LEU A 72 -4.36 -7.92 -2.53
CA LEU A 72 -5.71 -7.42 -2.69
C LEU A 72 -6.40 -8.06 -3.91
N PRO A 73 -6.87 -9.32 -3.79
CA PRO A 73 -7.43 -10.08 -4.91
C PRO A 73 -8.63 -9.43 -5.60
N GLN A 74 -9.34 -8.53 -4.91
CA GLN A 74 -10.45 -7.77 -5.50
C GLN A 74 -10.02 -6.72 -6.54
N TYR A 75 -8.71 -6.48 -6.69
CA TYR A 75 -8.13 -5.58 -7.70
C TYR A 75 -7.26 -6.32 -8.73
N ALA A 76 -7.34 -7.66 -8.77
CA ALA A 76 -6.79 -8.51 -9.82
C ALA A 76 -7.58 -8.40 -11.13
#